data_AF-A0A923X070-F1
#
_entry.id   AF-A0A923X070-F1
#
_cell.length_a   1.000
_cell.length_b   1.000
_cell.length_c   1.000
_cell.angle_alpha   90.00
_cell.angle_beta   90.00
_cell.angle_gamma   90.00
#
_symmetry.space_group_name_H-M   'P 1'
#
loop_
_entity.id
_entity.type
_entity.pdbx_description
1 polymer ?
#
loop_
_entity_poly.entity_id
_entity_poly.type
_entity_poly.pdbx_seq_one_letter_code
_entity_poly.pdbx_strand_id
1 'polypeptide(L)'
;MPVMPTMGIEEEFLVVDDASSRSISAQPPIDGGGDDHVSEPNDCCVEWNSPVSTEAAALLGAAVGVRRDLVALAADNDRRVLGVGMHPIDDVGATIAPDDRHERLARRYPW
;
A
#
# COMPACT_ATOMS: atom_id res chain seq x y z
N MET A 1 19.83 -16.94 -28.29
CA MET A 1 19.34 -17.55 -27.04
C MET A 1 18.01 -16.90 -26.71
N PRO A 2 16.99 -17.65 -26.26
CA PRO A 2 15.76 -17.02 -25.77
C PRO A 2 16.07 -16.17 -24.53
N VAL A 3 15.55 -14.94 -24.49
CA VAL A 3 15.62 -14.07 -23.31
C VAL A 3 14.47 -14.47 -22.39
N MET A 4 14.76 -14.77 -21.13
CA MET A 4 13.71 -14.98 -20.13
C MET A 4 13.21 -13.61 -19.66
N PRO A 5 11.90 -13.32 -19.76
CA PRO A 5 11.37 -12.06 -19.28
C PRO A 5 11.49 -11.98 -17.75
N THR A 6 11.73 -10.78 -17.25
CA THR A 6 11.64 -10.46 -15.83
C THR A 6 10.30 -9.81 -15.54
N MET A 7 9.82 -9.97 -14.31
CA MET A 7 8.55 -9.46 -13.84
C MET A 7 8.66 -8.97 -12.39
N GLY A 8 7.77 -8.06 -12.03
CA GLY A 8 7.52 -7.58 -10.67
C GLY A 8 6.03 -7.39 -10.45
N ILE A 9 5.62 -7.27 -9.20
CA ILE A 9 4.26 -7.01 -8.73
C ILE A 9 4.32 -5.79 -7.82
N GLU A 10 3.37 -4.90 -7.99
CA GLU A 10 3.09 -3.79 -7.09
C GLU A 10 1.69 -4.03 -6.53
N GLU A 11 1.51 -3.86 -5.22
CA GLU A 11 0.20 -3.95 -4.57
C GLU A 11 -0.03 -2.79 -3.63
N GLU A 12 -1.21 -2.18 -3.73
CA GLU A 12 -1.67 -1.11 -2.87
C GLU A 12 -2.77 -1.61 -1.93
N PHE A 13 -2.72 -1.15 -0.68
CA PHE A 13 -3.68 -1.49 0.36
C PHE A 13 -4.15 -0.24 1.08
N LEU A 14 -5.45 -0.17 1.37
CA LEU A 14 -6.01 0.89 2.20
C LEU A 14 -5.93 0.49 3.67
N VAL A 15 -5.46 1.41 4.51
CA VAL A 15 -5.42 1.29 5.96
C VAL A 15 -6.66 1.93 6.56
N VAL A 16 -7.38 1.15 7.37
CA VAL A 16 -8.58 1.61 8.05
C VAL A 16 -8.51 1.33 9.55
N ASP A 17 -9.19 2.17 10.33
CA ASP A 17 -9.45 1.93 11.74
C ASP A 17 -10.34 0.69 11.91
N ASP A 18 -9.96 -0.24 12.80
CA ASP A 18 -10.66 -1.52 12.93
C ASP A 18 -12.13 -1.33 13.34
N ALA A 19 -12.38 -0.45 14.30
CA ALA A 19 -13.70 -0.25 14.89
C ALA A 19 -14.68 0.48 13.97
N SER A 20 -14.22 1.53 13.28
CA SER A 20 -15.06 2.43 12.49
C SER A 20 -15.00 2.16 10.99
N SER A 21 -14.03 1.36 10.52
CA SER A 21 -13.72 1.13 9.09
C SER A 21 -13.39 2.41 8.32
N ARG A 22 -13.11 3.51 9.01
CA ARG A 22 -12.73 4.79 8.43
C ARG A 22 -11.27 4.77 8.02
N SER A 23 -10.94 5.56 6.99
CA SER A 23 -9.55 5.75 6.58
C SER A 23 -8.73 6.29 7.74
N ILE A 24 -7.56 5.71 7.96
CA ILE A 24 -6.58 6.21 8.93
C ILE A 24 -5.21 6.22 8.29
N SER A 25 -4.39 7.19 8.68
CA SER A 25 -3.03 7.28 8.18
C SER A 25 -2.28 5.96 8.38
N ALA A 26 -1.59 5.53 7.32
CA ALA A 26 -0.65 4.43 7.33
C ALA A 26 0.62 4.74 8.14
N GLN A 27 0.77 5.98 8.64
CA GLN A 27 1.90 6.42 9.46
C GLN A 27 1.63 6.23 10.98
N PRO A 28 2.66 5.90 11.79
CA PRO A 28 3.98 5.42 11.35
C PRO A 28 3.84 4.10 10.57
N PRO A 29 4.79 3.78 9.68
CA PRO A 29 4.62 2.72 8.69
C PRO A 29 4.26 1.39 9.36
N ILE A 30 3.10 0.85 8.99
CA ILE A 30 2.66 -0.46 9.46
C ILE A 30 3.46 -1.61 8.84
N ASP A 31 4.42 -1.32 7.96
CA ASP A 31 5.32 -2.28 7.32
C ASP A 31 6.73 -2.32 7.94
N GLY A 32 7.00 -1.48 8.94
CA GLY A 32 8.31 -1.41 9.59
C GLY A 32 9.39 -0.60 8.83
N GLY A 33 9.05 0.08 7.72
CA GLY A 33 9.92 1.06 7.05
C GLY A 33 10.98 0.47 6.12
N GLY A 34 10.71 -0.67 5.48
CA GLY A 34 11.59 -1.23 4.45
C GLY A 34 11.58 -0.42 3.14
N ASP A 35 12.69 -0.46 2.39
CA ASP A 35 12.86 0.26 1.11
C ASP A 35 11.89 -0.20 -0.01
N ASP A 36 11.20 -1.32 0.19
CA ASP A 36 10.24 -1.89 -0.75
C ASP A 36 8.83 -1.25 -0.66
N HIS A 37 8.66 -0.29 0.26
CA HIS A 37 7.40 0.42 0.51
C HIS A 37 7.52 1.89 0.14
N VAL A 38 6.59 2.34 -0.69
CA VAL A 38 6.58 3.69 -1.25
C VAL A 38 5.38 4.45 -0.69
N SER A 39 5.57 5.75 -0.42
CA SER A 39 4.48 6.62 -0.02
C SER A 39 3.63 6.99 -1.23
N GLU A 40 2.37 6.57 -1.21
CA GLU A 40 1.36 6.98 -2.19
C GLU A 40 0.82 8.39 -1.87
N PRO A 41 0.17 9.09 -2.83
CA PRO A 41 -0.41 10.41 -2.59
C PRO A 41 -1.41 10.45 -1.44
N ASN A 42 -2.08 9.34 -1.15
CA ASN A 42 -3.01 9.22 -0.04
C ASN A 42 -2.30 8.62 1.19
N ASP A 43 -2.33 9.34 2.31
CA ASP A 43 -1.65 8.94 3.54
C ASP A 43 -2.23 7.70 4.20
N CYS A 44 -3.42 7.23 3.80
CA CYS A 44 -4.02 5.97 4.23
C CYS A 44 -3.69 4.78 3.31
N CYS A 45 -2.83 4.95 2.31
CA CYS A 45 -2.45 3.88 1.40
C CYS A 45 -1.03 3.39 1.71
N VAL A 46 -0.84 2.07 1.67
CA VAL A 46 0.47 1.42 1.70
C VAL A 46 0.66 0.70 0.38
N GLU A 47 1.76 1.03 -0.30
CA GLU A 47 2.21 0.32 -1.49
C GLU A 47 3.34 -0.63 -1.13
N TRP A 48 3.33 -1.81 -1.73
CA TRP A 48 4.44 -2.76 -1.68
C TRP A 48 4.92 -3.10 -3.09
N ASN A 49 6.24 -3.08 -3.26
CA ASN A 49 6.93 -3.48 -4.47
C ASN A 49 7.66 -4.82 -4.28
N SER A 50 7.37 -5.80 -5.12
CA SER A 50 8.09 -7.07 -5.09
C SER A 50 9.52 -6.94 -5.65
N PRO A 51 10.47 -7.78 -5.23
CA PRO A 51 11.72 -7.97 -5.98
C PRO A 51 11.46 -8.44 -7.41
N VAL A 52 12.31 -8.01 -8.35
CA VAL A 52 12.25 -8.48 -9.74
C VAL A 52 12.61 -9.97 -9.82
N SER A 53 11.82 -10.75 -10.55
CA SER A 53 11.98 -12.20 -10.67
C SER A 53 11.75 -12.67 -12.10
N THR A 54 12.35 -13.81 -12.47
CA THR A 54 11.98 -14.57 -13.69
C THR A 54 10.96 -15.67 -13.39
N GLU A 55 10.68 -15.92 -12.10
CA GLU A 55 9.84 -17.01 -11.61
C GLU A 55 8.56 -16.46 -10.95
N ALA A 56 7.41 -16.71 -11.58
CA ALA A 56 6.11 -16.28 -11.07
C ALA A 56 5.80 -16.86 -9.68
N ALA A 57 6.24 -18.09 -9.40
CA ALA A 57 6.04 -18.73 -8.09
C ALA A 57 6.78 -18.00 -6.96
N ALA A 58 7.96 -17.43 -7.25
CA ALA A 58 8.70 -16.64 -6.27
C ALA A 58 7.96 -15.32 -5.95
N LEU A 59 7.41 -14.66 -6.97
CA LEU A 59 6.60 -13.45 -6.79
C LEU A 59 5.34 -13.73 -5.98
N LEU A 60 4.63 -14.84 -6.27
CA LEU A 60 3.47 -15.24 -5.49
C LEU A 60 3.83 -15.51 -4.02
N GLY A 61 4.96 -16.18 -3.78
CA GLY A 61 5.46 -16.42 -2.42
C GLY A 61 5.75 -15.12 -1.66
N ALA A 62 6.40 -14.16 -2.32
CA ALA A 62 6.67 -12.84 -1.76
C ALA A 62 5.38 -12.07 -1.44
N ALA A 63 4.43 -12.02 -2.38
CA ALA A 63 3.14 -11.34 -2.19
C ALA A 63 2.33 -11.95 -1.04
N VAL A 64 2.27 -13.28 -0.94
CA VAL A 64 1.58 -13.96 0.18
C VAL A 64 2.28 -13.68 1.51
N GLY A 65 3.61 -13.63 1.53
CA GLY A 65 4.38 -13.27 2.72
C GLY A 65 4.04 -11.87 3.20
N VAL A 66 4.19 -10.87 2.32
CA VAL A 66 3.97 -9.47 2.70
C VAL A 66 2.55 -9.21 3.17
N ARG A 67 1.54 -9.83 2.52
CA ARG A 67 0.14 -9.67 2.94
C ARG A 67 -0.10 -10.21 4.35
N ARG A 68 0.55 -11.31 4.74
CA ARG A 68 0.44 -11.86 6.09
C ARG A 68 1.07 -10.93 7.11
N ASP A 69 2.27 -10.44 6.80
CA ASP A 69 3.02 -9.55 7.69
C ASP A 69 2.27 -8.23 7.86
N LEU A 70 1.77 -7.64 6.77
CA LEU A 70 0.98 -6.42 6.78
C LEU A 70 -0.32 -6.56 7.59
N VAL A 71 -1.04 -7.68 7.45
CA VAL A 71 -2.25 -7.95 8.24
C VAL A 71 -1.93 -8.10 9.72
N ALA A 72 -0.85 -8.81 10.07
CA ALA A 72 -0.42 -8.98 11.46
C ALA A 72 -0.02 -7.64 12.09
N LEU A 73 0.81 -6.86 11.40
CA LEU A 73 1.27 -5.55 11.87
C LEU A 73 0.12 -4.54 11.98
N ALA A 74 -0.82 -4.55 11.05
CA ALA A 74 -2.01 -3.71 11.15
C ALA A 74 -2.84 -4.07 12.40
N ALA A 75 -3.07 -5.36 12.64
CA ALA A 75 -3.82 -5.82 13.81
C ALA A 75 -3.14 -5.46 15.13
N ASP A 76 -1.81 -5.52 15.21
CA ASP A 76 -1.02 -5.11 16.38
C ASP A 76 -1.12 -3.60 16.67
N ASN A 77 -1.65 -2.81 15.73
CA ASN A 77 -1.82 -1.36 15.81
C ASN A 77 -3.29 -0.91 15.76
N ASP A 78 -4.24 -1.79 16.09
CA ASP A 78 -5.69 -1.52 16.04
C ASP A 78 -6.20 -1.06 14.65
N ARG A 79 -5.52 -1.50 13.58
CA ARG A 79 -5.82 -1.18 12.18
C ARG A 79 -6.19 -2.44 11.40
N ARG A 80 -6.83 -2.23 10.24
CA ARG A 80 -7.02 -3.26 9.20
C ARG A 80 -6.49 -2.76 7.86
N VAL A 81 -6.13 -3.71 7.00
CA VAL A 81 -5.78 -3.44 5.61
C VAL A 81 -6.80 -4.04 4.66
N LEU A 82 -7.11 -3.30 3.60
CA LEU A 82 -8.09 -3.69 2.59
C LEU A 82 -7.43 -3.73 1.22
N GLY A 83 -7.45 -4.89 0.56
CA GLY A 83 -7.07 -5.04 -0.84
C GLY A 83 -8.25 -4.75 -1.76
N VAL A 84 -8.60 -3.46 -1.91
CA VAL A 84 -9.75 -3.01 -2.71
C VAL A 84 -9.32 -1.92 -3.69
N GLY A 85 -9.86 -1.95 -4.90
CA GLY A 85 -9.52 -0.95 -5.94
C GLY A 85 -10.27 0.38 -5.81
N MET A 86 -11.14 0.53 -4.80
CA MET A 86 -11.87 1.75 -4.52
C MET A 86 -12.13 1.85 -3.02
N HIS A 87 -12.07 3.06 -2.48
CA HIS A 87 -12.31 3.29 -1.06
C HIS A 87 -13.76 2.93 -0.69
N PRO A 88 -13.99 2.11 0.36
CA PRO A 88 -15.32 1.54 0.63
C PRO A 88 -16.31 2.52 1.30
N ILE A 89 -15.84 3.66 1.80
CA ILE A 89 -16.62 4.68 2.49
C ILE A 89 -16.29 6.06 1.89
N ASP A 90 -17.26 6.94 1.67
CA ASP A 90 -16.96 8.33 1.29
C ASP A 90 -16.34 9.07 2.49
N ASP A 91 -15.08 8.81 2.80
CA ASP A 91 -14.38 9.41 3.93
C ASP A 91 -13.45 10.53 3.45
N VAL A 92 -13.87 11.75 3.76
CA VAL A 92 -13.22 13.03 3.43
C VAL A 92 -11.93 13.28 4.24
N GLY A 93 -11.43 12.26 4.95
CA GLY A 93 -10.33 12.35 5.90
C GLY A 93 -8.96 11.96 5.36
N ALA A 94 -8.88 11.43 4.14
CA ALA A 94 -7.62 11.13 3.46
C ALA A 94 -6.81 12.41 3.26
N THR A 95 -5.62 12.47 3.86
CA THR A 95 -4.72 13.60 3.69
C THR A 95 -3.69 13.28 2.62
N ILE A 96 -3.25 14.31 1.89
CA ILE A 96 -2.18 14.16 0.93
C ILE A 96 -0.91 13.83 1.69
N ALA A 97 -0.21 12.77 1.29
CA ALA A 97 1.14 12.51 1.78
C ALA A 97 2.04 13.73 1.48
N PRO A 98 2.81 14.23 2.47
CA PRO A 98 3.54 15.49 2.36
C PRO A 98 4.74 15.37 1.40
N ASP A 99 4.48 15.53 0.10
CA ASP A 99 5.49 15.58 -0.95
C ASP A 99 5.08 16.56 -2.06
N ASP A 100 6.07 17.27 -2.62
CA ASP A 100 5.89 18.29 -3.64
C ASP A 100 5.17 17.76 -4.89
N ARG A 101 5.41 16.49 -5.28
CA ARG A 101 4.72 15.86 -6.41
C ARG A 101 3.25 15.65 -6.08
N HIS A 102 2.95 15.13 -4.90
CA HIS A 102 1.57 14.83 -4.49
C HIS A 102 0.74 16.10 -4.32
N GLU A 103 1.33 17.16 -3.77
CA GLU A 103 0.67 18.47 -3.71
C GLU A 103 0.37 19.06 -5.10
N ARG A 104 1.27 18.87 -6.08
CA ARG A 104 1.01 19.30 -7.46
C ARG A 104 -0.12 18.49 -8.09
N LEU A 105 -0.18 17.19 -7.83
CA LEU A 105 -1.28 16.34 -8.31
C LEU A 105 -2.62 16.78 -7.72
N ALA A 106 -2.67 17.09 -6.42
CA ALA A 106 -3.84 17.63 -5.74
C ALA A 106 -4.42 18.88 -6.38
N ARG A 107 -3.53 19.84 -6.72
CA ARG A 107 -3.93 21.08 -7.36
C ARG A 107 -4.51 20.85 -8.76
N ARG A 108 -4.12 19.78 -9.43
CA ARG A 108 -4.53 19.46 -10.81
C ARG A 108 -5.78 18.57 -10.87
N TYR A 109 -5.92 17.66 -9.92
CA TYR A 109 -7.01 16.68 -9.84
C TYR A 109 -7.65 16.76 -8.45
N PRO A 110 -8.56 17.72 -8.23
CA PRO A 110 -9.26 17.81 -6.95
C PRO A 110 -10.13 16.56 -6.74
N TRP A 111 -9.97 15.92 -5.58
CA TRP A 111 -10.70 14.74 -5.12
C TRP A 111 -11.81 15.12 -4.14
#